data_AF-A0AA45QRD1-F1
#
_entry.id   AF-A0AA45QRD1-F1
#
_cell.length_a   1.000
_cell.length_b   1.000
_cell.length_c   1.000
_cell.angle_alpha   90.00
_cell.angle_beta   90.00
_cell.angle_gamma   90.00
#
_symmetry.space_group_name_H-M   'P 1'
#
loop_
_entity.id
_entity.type
_entity.pdbx_description
1 polymer ?
#
loop_
_entity_poly.entity_id
_entity_poly.type
_entity_poly.pdbx_seq_one_letter_code
_entity_poly.pdbx_strand_id
1 'polypeptide(L)' 'MEFKIGEAVYLPESKYPGVVGTVIAENKKGILVSFNGTQQLYFEENELQSYKK' A
#
# COMPACT_ATOMS: atom_id res chain seq x y z
N MET A 1 7.36 4.19 -10.25
CA MET A 1 6.82 2.82 -10.18
C MET A 1 7.77 1.99 -9.36
N GLU A 2 7.83 2.32 -8.07
CA GLU A 2 8.66 1.65 -7.06
C GLU A 2 8.00 0.37 -6.54
N PHE A 3 6.66 0.30 -6.54
CA PHE A 3 5.92 -0.79 -5.92
C PHE A 3 5.38 -1.80 -6.94
N LYS A 4 5.45 -3.09 -6.62
CA LYS A 4 4.96 -4.17 -7.47
C LYS A 4 3.72 -4.84 -6.88
N ILE A 5 2.86 -5.38 -7.73
CA ILE A 5 1.75 -6.25 -7.29
C ILE A 5 2.33 -7.45 -6.52
N GLY A 6 1.78 -7.70 -5.32
CA GLY A 6 2.25 -8.70 -4.37
C GLY A 6 3.28 -8.19 -3.36
N GLU A 7 3.74 -6.94 -3.49
CA GLU A 7 4.69 -6.34 -2.56
C GLU A 7 3.99 -5.87 -1.27
N ALA A 8 4.67 -6.08 -0.15
CA ALA A 8 4.24 -5.55 1.14
C ALA A 8 4.67 -4.08 1.26
N VAL A 9 3.75 -3.24 1.74
CA VAL A 9 3.97 -1.80 1.90
C VAL A 9 3.40 -1.35 3.23
N TYR A 10 4.06 -0.38 3.86
CA TYR A 10 3.51 0.34 4.99
C TYR A 10 2.52 1.39 4.47
N LEU A 11 1.35 1.42 5.09
CA LEU A 11 0.36 2.45 4.86
C LEU A 11 0.77 3.77 5.55
N PRO A 12 0.20 4.91 5.14
CA PRO A 12 0.55 6.21 5.71
C PRO A 12 0.30 6.26 7.21
N GLU A 13 1.35 6.53 8.00
CA GLU A 13 1.31 6.54 9.47
C GLU A 13 0.25 7.49 10.04
N SER A 14 -0.07 8.57 9.33
CA SER A 14 -1.06 9.55 9.78
C SER A 14 -2.48 8.97 9.85
N LYS A 15 -2.79 7.91 9.10
CA LYS A 15 -4.12 7.26 9.08
C LYS A 15 -4.08 5.82 9.55
N TYR A 16 -2.98 5.11 9.27
CA TYR A 16 -2.83 3.68 9.49
C TYR A 16 -1.45 3.37 10.11
N PRO A 17 -1.20 3.85 11.35
CA PRO A 17 0.09 3.70 12.01
C PRO A 17 0.44 2.22 12.21
N GLY A 18 1.60 1.80 11.71
CA GLY A 18 2.10 0.43 11.84
C GLY A 18 1.31 -0.63 11.04
N VAL A 19 0.39 -0.22 10.17
CA VAL A 19 -0.38 -1.16 9.34
C VAL A 19 0.41 -1.50 8.08
N VAL A 20 0.56 -2.80 7.84
CA VAL A 20 1.15 -3.33 6.62
C VAL A 20 0.04 -3.79 5.69
N GLY A 21 0.11 -3.37 4.44
CA GLY A 21 -0.75 -3.83 3.37
C GLY A 21 0.04 -4.53 2.28
N THR A 22 -0.70 -5.13 1.35
CA THR A 22 -0.16 -5.79 0.16
C THR A 22 -0.73 -5.11 -1.08
N VAL A 23 0.14 -4.74 -2.01
CA VAL A 23 -0.27 -4.17 -3.29
C VAL A 23 -0.99 -5.25 -4.10
N ILE A 24 -2.24 -5.02 -4.48
CA ILE A 24 -3.04 -5.97 -5.27
C ILE A 24 -3.31 -5.48 -6.69
N ALA A 25 -3.22 -4.18 -6.93
CA ALA A 25 -3.25 -3.61 -8.27
C ALA A 25 -2.52 -2.25 -8.29
N GLU A 26 -2.01 -1.87 -9.44
CA GLU A 26 -1.51 -0.52 -9.70
C GLU A 26 -2.20 0.02 -10.95
N ASN A 27 -2.53 1.30 -10.95
CA ASN A 27 -3.15 1.99 -12.08
C ASN A 27 -2.65 3.44 -12.14
N LYS A 28 -2.96 4.15 -13.24
CA LYS A 28 -2.64 5.59 -13.38
C LYS A 28 -3.22 6.49 -12.28
N LYS A 29 -4.23 6.00 -11.54
CA LYS A 29 -4.85 6.71 -10.41
C LYS A 29 -4.14 6.50 -9.07
N GLY A 30 -3.23 5.52 -8.96
CA GLY A 30 -2.59 5.14 -7.71
C GLY A 30 -2.47 3.62 -7.55
N ILE A 31 -2.08 3.23 -6.35
CA ILE A 31 -1.75 1.85 -5.96
C ILE A 31 -2.86 1.33 -5.06
N LEU A 32 -3.53 0.25 -5.48
CA LEU A 32 -4.53 -0.44 -4.69
C LEU A 32 -3.84 -1.38 -3.71
N VAL A 33 -4.01 -1.10 -2.43
CA VAL A 33 -3.43 -1.88 -1.34
C VAL A 33 -4.55 -2.56 -0.56
N SER A 34 -4.41 -3.87 -0.36
CA SER A 34 -5.25 -4.62 0.56
C SER A 34 -4.58 -4.78 1.91
N PHE A 35 -5.32 -4.51 2.98
CA PHE A 35 -4.82 -4.56 4.35
C PHE A 35 -5.95 -4.95 5.30
N ASN A 36 -5.62 -5.37 6.53
CA ASN A 36 -6.61 -5.84 7.52
C ASN A 36 -7.58 -6.93 7.01
N GLY A 37 -7.16 -7.76 6.05
CA GLY A 37 -7.90 -8.92 5.53
C GLY A 37 -9.07 -8.63 4.59
N THR A 38 -9.77 -7.50 4.75
CA THR A 38 -10.94 -7.14 3.91
C THR A 38 -10.90 -5.71 3.37
N GLN A 39 -10.01 -4.86 3.87
CA GLN A 39 -9.92 -3.47 3.41
C GLN A 39 -9.08 -3.38 2.14
N GLN A 40 -9.53 -2.57 1.19
CA GLN A 40 -8.84 -2.28 -0.07
C GLN A 40 -9.00 -0.80 -0.36
N LEU A 41 -7.89 -0.07 -0.43
CA LEU A 41 -7.89 1.36 -0.71
C LEU A 41 -6.80 1.72 -1.70
N TYR A 42 -7.07 2.77 -2.48
CA TYR A 42 -6.06 3.37 -3.35
C TYR A 42 -5.24 4.38 -2.56
N PHE A 43 -3.93 4.30 -2.72
CA PHE A 43 -2.94 5.20 -2.15
C PHE A 43 -2.05 5.76 -3.25
N GLU A 44 -1.50 6.95 -3.02
CA GLU A 44 -0.49 7.50 -3.90
C GLU A 44 0.89 6.87 -3.63
N GLU A 45 1.77 6.84 -4.63
CA GLU A 45 3.14 6.30 -4.48
C GLU A 45 3.91 7.01 -3.35
N ASN A 46 3.66 8.31 -3.15
CA ASN A 46 4.29 9.11 -2.10
C ASN A 46 3.73 8.85 -0.69
N GLU A 47 2.56 8.23 -0.56
CA GLU A 47 1.95 7.92 0.74
C GLU A 47 2.40 6.57 1.29
N LEU A 48 2.85 5.68 0.39
CA LEU A 48 3.28 4.34 0.73
C LEU A 48 4.77 4.31 1.01
N GLN A 49 5.17 3.47 1.96
CA GLN A 49 6.58 3.16 2.19
C GLN A 49 6.82 1.68 1.93
N SER A 50 7.96 1.37 1.30
CA SER A 50 8.36 -0.01 1.07
C SER A 50 8.54 -0.75 2.40
N TYR A 51 7.89 -1.89 2.54
CA TYR A 51 8.13 -2.78 3.68
C TYR A 51 9.46 -3.51 3.45
N LYS A 52 10.58 -2.92 3.90
CA LYS A 52 11.86 -3.63 3.99
C LYS A 52 11.89 -4.40 5.30
N LYS A 53 11.86 -5.73 5.19
CA LYS A 53 12.08 -6.65 6.30
C LYS A 53 13.55 -6.70 6.69
#